data_AF-A0A7J9XX57-F1
#
_entry.id   AF-A0A7J9XX57-F1
#
_cell.length_a   1.000
_cell.length_b   1.000
_cell.length_c   1.000
_cell.angle_alpha   90.00
_cell.angle_beta   90.00
_cell.angle_gamma   90.00
#
_symmetry.space_group_name_H-M   'P 1'
#
loop_
_entity.id
_entity.type
_entity.pdbx_description
1 polymer ?
#
loop_
_entity_poly.entity_id
_entity_poly.type
_entity_poly.pdbx_seq_one_letter_code
_entity_poly.pdbx_strand_id
1 'polypeptide(L)'
;ACGFRTIGVIRGERTEPLNWSLNYATAQGMQLTYLDRETYRHKHEPEVLDGLRERFGDVYLLPEGGSNALAVRGCAELPAEITTEFDAICCACGTGGTLAGIAGGLRSGQRAVGFSVLKGGQFLDDDVTALQQQAFGAATSNWSINHEFHFGGFAKRTSELDEFIVDLQRRHGLRLDWIYVAKMLYGVFA
;
A
#
# COMPACT_ATOMS: atom_id res chain seq x y z
N ALA A 1 2.97 -14.57 19.88
CA ALA A 1 2.85 -13.11 19.68
C ALA A 1 4.17 -12.45 20.10
N CYS A 2 4.63 -11.42 19.39
CA CYS A 2 5.94 -10.79 19.61
C CYS A 2 6.07 -9.95 20.90
N GLY A 3 5.07 -9.99 21.80
CA GLY A 3 5.11 -9.30 23.10
C GLY A 3 4.87 -7.78 23.07
N PHE A 4 4.61 -7.19 21.90
CA PHE A 4 4.38 -5.76 21.76
C PHE A 4 2.91 -5.37 22.01
N ARG A 5 2.71 -4.21 22.66
CA ARG A 5 1.42 -3.51 22.65
C ARG A 5 1.26 -2.77 21.33
N THR A 6 0.08 -2.79 20.73
CA THR A 6 -0.17 -2.17 19.42
C THR A 6 -1.34 -1.18 19.48
N ILE A 7 -1.20 -0.10 18.71
CA ILE A 7 -2.21 0.95 18.59
C ILE A 7 -2.50 1.17 17.09
N GLY A 8 -3.77 1.04 16.71
CA GLY A 8 -4.25 1.36 15.37
C GLY A 8 -4.83 2.77 15.34
N VAL A 9 -4.23 3.67 14.54
CA VAL A 9 -4.71 5.03 14.32
C VAL A 9 -5.60 5.04 13.08
N ILE A 10 -6.92 5.12 13.27
CA ILE A 10 -7.92 4.95 12.23
C ILE A 10 -8.43 6.31 11.74
N ARG A 11 -8.49 6.49 10.43
CA ARG A 11 -9.07 7.69 9.81
C ARG A 11 -10.59 7.71 9.95
N GLY A 12 -11.13 8.83 10.39
CA GLY A 12 -12.55 9.11 10.50
C GLY A 12 -13.12 8.77 11.88
N GLU A 13 -14.43 8.69 11.96
CA GLU A 13 -15.14 8.40 13.20
C GLU A 13 -15.22 6.89 13.47
N ARG A 14 -15.40 6.51 14.75
CA ARG A 14 -15.71 5.12 15.10
C ARG A 14 -17.09 4.74 14.55
N THR A 15 -17.17 3.60 13.89
CA THR A 15 -18.43 3.00 13.42
C THR A 15 -18.66 1.66 14.09
N GLU A 16 -19.91 1.38 14.45
CA GLU A 16 -20.34 0.08 14.98
C GLU A 16 -21.43 -0.55 14.09
N PRO A 17 -21.38 -1.86 13.84
CA PRO A 17 -20.31 -2.78 14.26
C PRO A 17 -18.98 -2.49 13.54
N LEU A 18 -17.85 -2.80 14.19
CA LEU A 18 -16.54 -2.75 13.54
C LEU A 18 -16.53 -3.64 12.28
N ASN A 19 -15.84 -3.17 11.24
CA ASN A 19 -15.57 -4.02 10.08
C ASN A 19 -14.65 -5.20 10.48
N TRP A 20 -14.60 -6.23 9.63
CA TRP A 20 -13.86 -7.45 9.93
C TRP A 20 -12.39 -7.19 10.31
N SER A 21 -11.68 -6.31 9.61
CA SER A 21 -10.26 -6.03 9.88
C SER A 21 -10.04 -5.37 11.23
N LEU A 22 -10.87 -4.37 11.58
CA LEU A 22 -10.80 -3.70 12.87
C LEU A 22 -11.21 -4.63 14.02
N ASN A 23 -12.24 -5.45 13.81
CA ASN A 23 -12.67 -6.45 14.77
C ASN A 23 -11.60 -7.53 15.01
N TYR A 24 -10.92 -7.97 13.95
CA TYR A 24 -9.79 -8.88 14.07
C TYR A 24 -8.65 -8.22 14.86
N ALA A 25 -8.28 -6.99 14.52
CA ALA A 25 -7.22 -6.26 15.21
C ALA A 25 -7.49 -6.11 16.72
N THR A 26 -8.70 -5.72 17.11
CA THR A 26 -9.07 -5.61 18.53
C THR A 26 -9.12 -6.97 19.22
N ALA A 27 -9.59 -8.02 18.55
CA ALA A 27 -9.55 -9.38 19.07
C ALA A 27 -8.12 -9.91 19.29
N GLN A 28 -7.14 -9.38 18.55
CA GLN A 28 -5.70 -9.64 18.76
C GLN A 28 -5.06 -8.71 19.82
N GLY A 29 -5.85 -7.87 20.50
CA GLY A 29 -5.37 -6.98 21.56
C GLY A 29 -4.88 -5.61 21.09
N MET A 30 -5.12 -5.23 19.82
CA MET A 30 -4.79 -3.88 19.35
C MET A 30 -5.76 -2.85 19.94
N GLN A 31 -5.21 -1.78 20.52
CA GLN A 31 -5.98 -0.61 20.92
C GLN A 31 -6.30 0.25 19.69
N LEU A 32 -7.56 0.64 19.50
CA LEU A 32 -7.93 1.57 18.43
C LEU A 32 -8.04 3.01 18.94
N THR A 33 -7.52 3.94 18.15
CA THR A 33 -7.79 5.37 18.26
C THR A 33 -8.18 5.93 16.91
N TYR A 34 -8.86 7.07 16.91
CA TYR A 34 -9.40 7.68 15.71
C TYR A 34 -8.83 9.09 15.53
N LEU A 35 -8.56 9.46 14.29
CA LEU A 35 -8.24 10.83 13.86
C LEU A 35 -9.31 11.27 12.88
N ASP A 36 -9.85 12.47 13.06
CA ASP A 36 -10.78 13.03 12.09
C ASP A 36 -10.10 13.20 10.71
N ARG A 37 -10.91 13.47 9.68
CA ARG A 37 -10.44 13.53 8.29
C ARG A 37 -9.54 14.74 8.01
N GLU A 38 -9.60 15.79 8.81
CA GLU A 38 -8.76 16.97 8.66
C GLU A 38 -7.38 16.68 9.26
N THR A 39 -7.34 16.29 10.54
CA THR A 39 -6.11 15.89 11.24
C THR A 39 -5.37 14.76 10.50
N TYR A 40 -6.10 13.80 9.93
CA TYR A 40 -5.48 12.72 9.15
C TYR A 40 -4.76 13.19 7.87
N ARG A 41 -5.19 14.29 7.24
CA ARG A 41 -4.45 14.82 6.07
C ARG A 41 -3.08 15.34 6.48
N HIS A 42 -3.01 15.85 7.71
CA HIS A 42 -1.80 16.38 8.34
C HIS A 42 -1.07 15.31 9.18
N LYS A 43 -1.37 14.01 8.99
CA LYS A 43 -0.85 12.91 9.82
C LYS A 43 0.68 12.77 9.86
N HIS A 44 1.40 13.43 8.97
CA HIS A 44 2.87 13.43 8.92
C HIS A 44 3.48 14.68 9.57
N GLU A 45 2.67 15.66 9.95
CA GLU A 45 3.14 16.90 10.57
C GLU A 45 3.59 16.64 12.01
N PRO A 46 4.68 17.30 12.46
CA PRO A 46 5.21 17.13 13.81
C PRO A 46 4.14 17.27 14.90
N GLU A 47 3.23 18.22 14.76
CA GLU A 47 2.16 18.50 15.72
C GLU A 47 1.25 17.28 15.95
N VAL A 48 0.89 16.56 14.87
CA VAL A 48 0.04 15.36 14.96
C VAL A 48 0.83 14.20 15.56
N LEU A 49 2.09 14.03 15.15
CA LEU A 49 2.94 12.95 15.63
C LEU A 49 3.30 13.11 17.10
N ASP A 50 3.58 14.33 17.55
CA ASP A 50 3.91 14.64 18.93
C ASP A 50 2.68 14.49 19.82
N GLY A 51 1.49 14.91 19.37
CA GLY A 51 0.24 14.62 20.08
C GLY A 51 -0.03 13.12 20.27
N LEU A 52 0.33 12.28 19.29
CA LEU A 52 0.27 10.82 19.45
C LEU A 52 1.30 10.31 20.47
N ARG A 53 2.52 10.83 20.47
CA ARG A 53 3.57 10.47 21.44
C ARG A 53 3.24 10.91 22.86
N GLU A 54 2.70 12.11 23.04
CA GLU A 54 2.24 12.60 24.35
C GLU A 54 1.15 11.69 24.92
N ARG A 55 0.23 11.23 24.07
CA ARG A 55 -0.88 10.37 24.49
C ARG A 55 -0.47 8.93 24.79
N PHE A 56 0.44 8.36 24.01
CA PHE A 56 0.77 6.93 24.08
C PHE A 56 2.16 6.63 24.65
N GLY A 57 2.97 7.66 24.90
CA GLY A 57 4.33 7.56 25.40
C GLY A 57 5.34 7.21 24.29
N ASP A 58 6.41 6.52 24.69
CA ASP A 58 7.44 6.04 23.78
C ASP A 58 6.87 4.96 22.85
N VAL A 59 6.65 5.33 21.58
CA VAL A 59 6.04 4.49 20.56
C VAL A 59 6.91 4.46 19.31
N TYR A 60 7.03 3.28 18.72
CA TYR A 60 7.57 3.15 17.36
C TYR A 60 6.45 3.42 16.34
N LEU A 61 6.55 4.55 15.65
CA LEU A 61 5.56 4.95 14.65
C LEU A 61 5.78 4.19 13.34
N LEU A 62 4.79 3.37 12.97
CA LEU A 62 4.71 2.77 11.64
C LEU A 62 3.83 3.63 10.73
N PRO A 63 4.34 4.11 9.58
CA PRO A 63 3.57 4.93 8.66
C PRO A 63 2.46 4.14 7.97
N GLU A 64 1.50 4.85 7.36
CA GLU A 64 0.45 4.25 6.54
C GLU A 64 1.05 3.31 5.48
N GLY A 65 0.45 2.13 5.31
CA GLY A 65 0.94 1.09 4.41
C GLY A 65 2.28 0.46 4.82
N GLY A 66 2.88 0.87 5.94
CA GLY A 66 4.19 0.41 6.38
C GLY A 66 5.37 0.93 5.54
N SER A 67 5.13 1.84 4.58
CA SER A 67 6.15 2.37 3.68
C SER A 67 7.22 3.16 4.43
N ASN A 68 8.42 2.60 4.54
CA ASN A 68 9.62 3.27 5.05
C ASN A 68 10.87 2.62 4.45
N ALA A 69 12.05 3.19 4.71
CA ALA A 69 13.33 2.68 4.20
C ALA A 69 13.59 1.19 4.52
N LEU A 70 13.19 0.71 5.70
CA LEU A 70 13.37 -0.70 6.08
C LEU A 70 12.43 -1.61 5.29
N ALA A 71 11.16 -1.21 5.12
CA ALA A 71 10.18 -1.94 4.32
C ALA A 71 10.58 -2.01 2.85
N VAL A 72 11.14 -0.93 2.30
CA VAL A 72 11.67 -0.88 0.92
C VAL A 72 12.82 -1.87 0.74
N ARG A 73 13.76 -1.92 1.69
CA ARG A 73 14.86 -2.90 1.67
C ARG A 73 14.34 -4.34 1.71
N GLY A 74 13.38 -4.63 2.58
CA GLY A 74 12.76 -5.96 2.63
C GLY A 74 12.03 -6.32 1.33
N CYS A 75 11.32 -5.37 0.72
CA CYS A 75 10.65 -5.61 -0.56
C CYS A 75 11.63 -5.78 -1.74
N ALA A 76 12.88 -5.34 -1.62
CA ALA A 76 13.91 -5.56 -2.64
C ALA A 76 14.44 -7.00 -2.69
N GLU A 77 14.12 -7.82 -1.68
CA GLU A 77 14.45 -9.25 -1.70
C GLU A 77 13.45 -10.04 -2.56
N LEU A 78 12.22 -9.54 -2.74
CA LEU A 78 11.13 -10.24 -3.43
C LEU A 78 11.47 -10.70 -4.86
N PRO A 79 12.10 -9.88 -5.73
CA PRO A 79 12.40 -10.32 -7.10
C PRO A 79 13.33 -11.55 -7.15
N ALA A 80 14.20 -11.71 -6.17
CA ALA A 80 15.13 -12.84 -6.13
C ALA A 80 14.45 -14.18 -5.77
N GLU A 81 13.26 -14.14 -5.16
CA GLU A 81 12.46 -15.34 -4.85
C GLU A 81 11.78 -15.93 -6.10
N ILE A 82 11.66 -15.15 -7.19
CA ILE A 82 11.02 -15.58 -8.43
C ILE A 82 12.04 -16.38 -9.25
N THR A 83 11.82 -17.69 -9.36
CA THR A 83 12.73 -18.61 -10.05
C THR A 83 12.49 -18.74 -11.56
N THR A 84 11.41 -18.14 -12.06
CA THR A 84 11.06 -18.15 -13.49
C THR A 84 11.53 -16.86 -14.14
N GLU A 85 11.94 -16.92 -15.40
CA GLU A 85 12.31 -15.72 -16.16
C GLU A 85 11.10 -14.80 -16.36
N PHE A 86 11.32 -13.49 -16.21
CA PHE A 86 10.30 -12.45 -16.41
C PHE A 86 10.94 -11.13 -16.86
N ASP A 87 10.20 -10.38 -17.66
CA ASP A 87 10.56 -9.03 -18.09
C ASP A 87 10.02 -7.95 -17.14
N ALA A 88 8.87 -8.21 -16.51
CA ALA A 88 8.19 -7.23 -15.66
C ALA A 88 7.50 -7.83 -14.43
N ILE A 89 7.49 -7.08 -13.34
CA ILE A 89 6.65 -7.33 -12.15
C ILE A 89 5.61 -6.22 -12.04
N CYS A 90 4.33 -6.59 -11.93
CA CYS A 90 3.25 -5.64 -11.69
C CYS A 90 2.88 -5.63 -10.20
N CYS A 91 2.64 -4.45 -9.63
CA CYS A 91 2.17 -4.33 -8.25
C CYS A 91 1.12 -3.21 -8.09
N ALA A 92 0.12 -3.45 -7.23
CA ALA A 92 -0.85 -2.41 -6.88
C ALA A 92 -0.21 -1.42 -5.90
N CYS A 93 -0.47 -0.12 -6.07
CA CYS A 93 0.18 0.94 -5.30
C CYS A 93 -0.85 1.78 -4.52
N GLY A 94 -0.76 1.73 -3.19
CA GLY A 94 -1.42 2.67 -2.28
C GLY A 94 -0.46 3.69 -1.65
N THR A 95 0.77 3.27 -1.35
CA THR A 95 1.80 4.08 -0.66
C THR A 95 3.20 3.91 -1.28
N GLY A 96 3.31 3.26 -2.43
CA GLY A 96 4.57 3.12 -3.20
C GLY A 96 5.66 2.19 -2.64
N GLY A 97 5.65 1.83 -1.36
CA GLY A 97 6.76 1.12 -0.70
C GLY A 97 7.15 -0.22 -1.34
N THR A 98 6.16 -1.03 -1.70
CA THR A 98 6.40 -2.31 -2.38
C THR A 98 7.01 -2.10 -3.77
N LEU A 99 6.50 -1.14 -4.55
CA LEU A 99 7.04 -0.81 -5.88
C LEU A 99 8.50 -0.34 -5.76
N ALA A 100 8.78 0.56 -4.82
CA ALA A 100 10.11 1.09 -4.56
C ALA A 100 11.11 -0.01 -4.25
N GLY A 101 10.72 -0.99 -3.42
CA GLY A 101 11.56 -2.13 -3.09
C GLY A 101 11.77 -3.06 -4.28
N ILE A 102 10.69 -3.49 -4.94
CA ILE A 102 10.75 -4.36 -6.12
C ILE A 102 11.71 -3.77 -7.14
N ALA A 103 11.53 -2.50 -7.52
CA ALA A 103 12.37 -1.84 -8.51
C ALA A 103 13.86 -1.82 -8.12
N GLY A 104 14.17 -1.65 -6.83
CA GLY A 104 15.53 -1.71 -6.29
C GLY A 104 16.15 -3.11 -6.29
N GLY A 105 15.34 -4.17 -6.32
CA GLY A 105 15.79 -5.57 -6.36
C GLY A 105 15.86 -6.21 -7.75
N LEU A 106 15.43 -5.50 -8.79
CA LEU A 106 15.37 -6.01 -10.16
C LEU A 106 16.75 -6.06 -10.84
N ARG A 107 16.91 -7.02 -11.76
CA ARG A 107 18.11 -7.15 -12.61
C ARG A 107 18.03 -6.21 -13.82
N SER A 108 19.17 -5.99 -14.47
CA SER A 108 19.22 -5.25 -15.72
C SER A 108 18.29 -5.87 -16.77
N GLY A 109 17.50 -5.02 -17.45
CA GLY A 109 16.50 -5.44 -18.43
C GLY A 109 15.12 -5.73 -17.86
N GLN A 110 14.98 -5.89 -16.54
CA GLN A 110 13.69 -6.07 -15.89
C GLN A 110 13.09 -4.73 -15.45
N ARG A 111 11.76 -4.65 -15.38
CA ARG A 111 11.04 -3.45 -14.93
C ARG A 111 9.93 -3.73 -13.93
N ALA A 112 9.60 -2.74 -13.12
CA ALA A 112 8.44 -2.79 -12.22
C ALA A 112 7.33 -1.86 -12.72
N VAL A 113 6.08 -2.31 -12.71
CA VAL A 113 4.93 -1.50 -13.10
C VAL A 113 3.96 -1.40 -11.94
N GLY A 114 3.88 -0.22 -11.36
CA GLY A 114 2.90 0.13 -10.34
C GLY A 114 1.53 0.43 -10.96
N PHE A 115 0.46 0.13 -10.24
CA PHE A 115 -0.90 0.54 -10.59
C PHE A 115 -1.52 1.26 -9.42
N SER A 116 -1.66 2.59 -9.53
CA SER A 116 -2.25 3.42 -8.48
C SER A 116 -3.71 3.04 -8.27
N VAL A 117 -4.07 2.77 -7.02
CA VAL A 117 -5.47 2.60 -6.62
C VAL A 117 -6.12 3.93 -6.21
N LEU A 118 -5.33 5.01 -6.19
CA LEU A 118 -5.73 6.34 -5.76
C LEU A 118 -6.09 7.21 -6.97
N LYS A 119 -7.21 7.94 -6.84
CA LYS A 119 -7.54 9.02 -7.77
C LYS A 119 -6.61 10.20 -7.49
N GLY A 120 -5.95 10.72 -8.52
CA GLY A 120 -4.95 11.78 -8.36
C GLY A 120 -3.64 11.30 -7.72
N GLY A 121 -3.27 10.02 -7.96
CA GLY A 121 -2.11 9.38 -7.34
C GLY A 121 -0.75 9.73 -7.95
N GLN A 122 -0.60 10.82 -8.69
CA GLN A 122 0.68 11.22 -9.32
C GLN A 122 1.76 11.58 -8.29
N PHE A 123 1.38 11.91 -7.06
CA PHE A 123 2.34 12.11 -5.98
C PHE A 123 3.08 10.81 -5.60
N LEU A 124 2.56 9.64 -5.98
CA LEU A 124 3.20 8.37 -5.69
C LEU A 124 4.55 8.21 -6.41
N ASP A 125 4.76 8.88 -7.54
CA ASP A 125 6.04 8.88 -8.25
C ASP A 125 7.15 9.53 -7.40
N ASP A 126 6.83 10.66 -6.78
CA ASP A 126 7.72 11.35 -5.85
C ASP A 126 7.92 10.53 -4.58
N ASP A 127 6.86 9.91 -4.04
CA ASP A 127 6.96 9.04 -2.85
C ASP A 127 7.88 7.84 -3.10
N VAL A 128 7.74 7.15 -4.24
CA VAL A 128 8.58 6.01 -4.61
C VAL A 128 10.04 6.44 -4.75
N THR A 129 10.27 7.57 -5.42
CA THR A 129 11.62 8.15 -5.56
C THR A 129 12.22 8.47 -4.20
N ALA A 130 11.48 9.15 -3.32
CA ALA A 130 11.93 9.51 -1.98
C ALA A 130 12.21 8.27 -1.12
N LEU A 131 11.36 7.25 -1.20
CA LEU A 131 11.54 5.98 -0.51
C LEU A 131 12.81 5.25 -0.96
N GLN A 132 13.12 5.25 -2.26
CA GLN A 132 14.37 4.68 -2.77
C GLN A 132 15.59 5.48 -2.32
N GLN A 133 15.52 6.82 -2.34
CA GLN A 133 16.60 7.67 -1.82
C GLN A 133 16.87 7.40 -0.34
N GLN A 134 15.83 7.27 0.48
CA GLN A 134 15.98 6.94 1.90
C GLN A 134 16.52 5.52 2.12
N ALA A 135 16.12 4.55 1.31
CA ALA A 135 16.52 3.16 1.46
C ALA A 135 17.92 2.86 0.95
N PHE A 136 18.28 3.41 -0.22
CA PHE A 136 19.45 3.03 -1.01
C PHE A 136 20.41 4.19 -1.32
N GLY A 137 20.02 5.44 -1.05
CA GLY A 137 20.80 6.63 -1.40
C GLY A 137 20.77 7.00 -2.89
N ALA A 138 19.94 6.32 -3.69
CA ALA A 138 19.72 6.60 -5.09
C ALA A 138 18.33 6.10 -5.52
N ALA A 139 17.79 6.72 -6.57
CA ALA A 139 16.59 6.25 -7.24
C ALA A 139 16.94 5.46 -8.51
N THR A 140 16.19 4.40 -8.74
CA THR A 140 16.24 3.58 -9.96
C THR A 140 15.31 4.15 -11.03
N SER A 141 15.57 3.81 -12.30
CA SER A 141 14.78 4.28 -13.46
C SER A 141 14.00 3.16 -14.16
N ASN A 142 13.94 1.97 -13.56
CA ASN A 142 13.35 0.76 -14.12
C ASN A 142 11.92 0.52 -13.61
N TRP A 143 11.20 1.58 -13.24
CA TRP A 143 9.82 1.49 -12.80
C TRP A 143 8.96 2.63 -13.35
N SER A 144 7.65 2.39 -13.36
CA SER A 144 6.63 3.40 -13.66
C SER A 144 5.35 3.13 -12.87
N ILE A 145 4.46 4.11 -12.80
CA ILE A 145 3.11 3.94 -12.23
C ILE A 145 2.07 4.26 -13.29
N ASN A 146 1.11 3.35 -13.48
CA ASN A 146 -0.12 3.64 -14.20
C ASN A 146 -1.15 4.24 -13.22
N HIS A 147 -1.73 5.38 -13.58
CA HIS A 147 -2.69 6.11 -12.75
C HIS A 147 -4.12 6.06 -13.26
N GLU A 148 -4.42 5.28 -14.29
CA GLU A 148 -5.71 5.33 -15.01
C GLU A 148 -6.72 4.34 -14.43
N PHE A 149 -6.26 3.15 -14.02
CA PHE A 149 -7.13 2.05 -13.59
C PHE A 149 -7.57 2.13 -12.11
N HIS A 150 -7.77 3.34 -11.57
CA HIS A 150 -8.17 3.51 -10.17
C HIS A 150 -9.69 3.37 -9.94
N PHE A 151 -10.52 3.29 -10.99
CA PHE A 151 -11.98 3.09 -10.92
C PHE A 151 -12.72 4.03 -9.95
N GLY A 152 -12.46 5.33 -10.08
CA GLY A 152 -13.01 6.36 -9.20
C GLY A 152 -12.26 6.58 -7.87
N GLY A 153 -11.23 5.77 -7.57
CA GLY A 153 -10.27 6.01 -6.49
C GLY A 153 -10.29 4.94 -5.40
N PHE A 154 -9.66 5.23 -4.27
CA PHE A 154 -9.48 4.24 -3.20
C PHE A 154 -10.80 3.72 -2.66
N ALA A 155 -10.92 2.39 -2.55
CA ALA A 155 -12.15 1.71 -2.12
C ALA A 155 -13.41 2.11 -2.93
N LYS A 156 -13.24 2.54 -4.19
CA LYS A 156 -14.30 2.67 -5.20
C LYS A 156 -14.17 1.57 -6.25
N ARG A 157 -15.32 1.22 -6.85
CA ARG A 157 -15.45 0.24 -7.94
C ARG A 157 -16.58 0.65 -8.88
N THR A 158 -16.54 0.16 -10.10
CA THR A 158 -17.56 0.35 -11.15
C THR A 158 -18.16 -1.00 -11.54
N SER A 159 -19.27 -1.00 -12.29
CA SER A 159 -19.84 -2.22 -12.86
C SER A 159 -18.83 -2.96 -13.76
N GLU A 160 -18.05 -2.22 -14.53
CA GLU A 160 -16.96 -2.73 -15.36
C GLU A 160 -15.90 -3.51 -14.54
N LEU A 161 -15.46 -2.97 -13.40
CA LEU A 161 -14.53 -3.69 -12.53
C LEU A 161 -15.18 -4.94 -11.91
N ASP A 162 -16.47 -4.86 -11.54
CA ASP A 162 -17.21 -5.99 -11.00
C ASP A 162 -17.35 -7.12 -12.04
N GLU A 163 -17.66 -6.80 -13.29
CA GLU A 163 -17.74 -7.74 -14.41
C GLU A 163 -16.39 -8.42 -14.66
N PHE A 164 -15.29 -7.65 -14.65
CA PHE A 164 -13.94 -8.19 -14.78
C PHE A 164 -13.60 -9.18 -13.65
N ILE A 165 -13.93 -8.85 -12.40
CA ILE A 165 -13.66 -9.73 -11.25
C ILE A 165 -14.42 -11.05 -11.41
N VAL A 166 -15.70 -11.00 -11.77
CA VAL A 166 -16.53 -12.20 -11.96
C VAL A 166 -15.98 -13.06 -13.10
N ASP A 167 -15.61 -12.44 -14.23
CA ASP A 167 -15.05 -13.14 -15.37
C ASP A 167 -13.70 -13.79 -15.03
N LEU A 168 -12.79 -13.07 -14.36
CA LEU A 168 -11.48 -13.59 -13.98
C LEU A 168 -11.62 -14.74 -12.96
N GLN A 169 -12.52 -14.60 -11.98
CA GLN A 169 -12.82 -15.69 -11.05
C GLN A 169 -13.37 -16.92 -11.78
N ARG A 170 -14.25 -16.73 -12.76
CA ARG A 170 -14.81 -17.83 -13.56
C ARG A 170 -13.74 -18.54 -14.39
N ARG A 171 -12.79 -17.81 -14.98
CA ARG A 171 -11.73 -18.37 -15.83
C ARG A 171 -10.61 -19.04 -15.05
N HIS A 172 -10.24 -18.49 -13.89
CA HIS A 172 -9.01 -18.89 -13.17
C HIS A 172 -9.25 -19.43 -11.76
N GLY A 173 -10.49 -19.35 -11.24
CA GLY A 173 -10.84 -19.78 -9.89
C GLY A 173 -10.32 -18.84 -8.78
N LEU A 174 -9.83 -17.66 -9.13
CA LEU A 174 -9.21 -16.71 -8.19
C LEU A 174 -10.19 -15.61 -7.78
N ARG A 175 -10.46 -15.48 -6.47
CA ARG A 175 -11.23 -14.36 -5.92
C ARG A 175 -10.28 -13.19 -5.64
N LEU A 176 -10.45 -12.11 -6.38
CA LEU A 176 -9.59 -10.93 -6.25
C LEU A 176 -10.07 -9.99 -5.13
N ASP A 177 -9.11 -9.38 -4.44
CA ASP A 177 -9.37 -8.14 -3.71
C ASP A 177 -9.68 -7.02 -4.72
N TRP A 178 -10.84 -6.39 -4.56
CA TRP A 178 -11.32 -5.36 -5.48
C TRP A 178 -10.72 -3.97 -5.20
N ILE A 179 -10.12 -3.77 -4.02
CA ILE A 179 -9.54 -2.48 -3.64
C ILE A 179 -8.23 -2.25 -4.38
N TYR A 180 -7.39 -3.30 -4.49
CA TYR A 180 -6.06 -3.23 -5.06
C TYR A 180 -5.87 -4.18 -6.25
N VAL A 181 -5.94 -5.49 -6.00
CA VAL A 181 -5.45 -6.51 -6.95
C VAL A 181 -6.26 -6.53 -8.24
N ALA A 182 -7.59 -6.40 -8.14
CA ALA A 182 -8.46 -6.36 -9.32
C ALA A 182 -8.16 -5.17 -10.22
N LYS A 183 -7.85 -4.00 -9.65
CA LYS A 183 -7.56 -2.79 -10.40
C LYS A 183 -6.26 -2.91 -11.19
N MET A 184 -5.23 -3.42 -10.53
CA MET A 184 -3.95 -3.74 -11.17
C MET A 184 -4.15 -4.76 -12.28
N LEU A 185 -4.80 -5.89 -12.00
CA LEU A 185 -5.01 -6.93 -13.01
C LEU A 185 -5.87 -6.42 -14.18
N TYR A 186 -6.88 -5.60 -13.94
CA TYR A 186 -7.63 -4.97 -15.03
C TYR A 186 -6.69 -4.21 -15.96
N GLY A 187 -5.84 -3.36 -15.41
CA GLY A 187 -4.88 -2.58 -16.19
C GLY A 187 -3.81 -3.41 -16.90
N VAL A 188 -3.49 -4.60 -16.40
CA VAL A 188 -2.59 -5.56 -17.08
C VAL A 188 -3.24 -6.21 -18.29
N PHE A 189 -4.57 -6.39 -18.27
CA PHE A 189 -5.34 -7.04 -19.35
C PHE A 189 -5.92 -6.05 -20.38
N ALA A 190 -5.87 -4.75 -20.12
CA ALA A 190 -6.37 -3.69 -21.00
C ALA A 190 -5.38 -3.39 -22.14
#